data_AF-A0A928WQ18-F1
#
_entry.id   AF-A0A928WQ18-F1
#
_cell.length_a   1.000
_cell.length_b   1.000
_cell.length_c   1.000
_cell.angle_alpha   90.00
_cell.angle_beta   90.00
_cell.angle_gamma   90.00
#
_symmetry.space_group_name_H-M   'P 1'
#
loop_
_entity.id
_entity.type
_entity.pdbx_description
1 polymer ?
#
loop_
_entity_poly.entity_id
_entity_poly.type
_entity_poly.pdbx_seq_one_letter_code
_entity_poly.pdbx_strand_id
1 'polypeptide(L)'
;MFRLKRWLNMNRKKVNEDGSLREEYIQQLISDNMPTEMLHKHAQILKNKYEELKHLDETDPEPWPVYTAYDFFTSEEKQQFNPDGTLRAEYVEEALRKGISENWLEEMERRKKIEVDNYNAVSAKHAEQGINFGEEQMQERIASSRTYGQRLKQMAIDLRNFEDVDSLPFDKDTPYW
;
A
#
# COMPACT_ATOMS: atom_id res chain seq x y z
N MET A 1 -5.46 -14.50 0.59
CA MET A 1 -6.39 -13.99 -0.45
C MET A 1 -6.14 -12.51 -0.77
N PHE A 2 -4.89 -12.05 -0.71
CA PHE A 2 -4.57 -10.64 -0.97
C PHE A 2 -3.95 -10.44 -2.35
N ARG A 3 -3.15 -11.41 -2.82
CA ARG A 3 -2.53 -11.38 -4.14
C ARG A 3 -3.57 -11.44 -5.26
N LEU A 4 -4.51 -12.38 -5.15
CA LEU A 4 -5.61 -12.50 -6.12
C LEU A 4 -6.49 -11.24 -6.11
N LYS A 5 -6.83 -10.74 -4.93
CA LYS A 5 -7.65 -9.52 -4.77
C LYS A 5 -6.98 -8.30 -5.42
N ARG A 6 -5.68 -8.14 -5.22
CA ARG A 6 -4.88 -7.07 -5.84
C ARG A 6 -4.86 -7.19 -7.36
N TRP A 7 -4.61 -8.39 -7.87
CA TRP A 7 -4.60 -8.66 -9.31
C TRP A 7 -5.97 -8.42 -9.96
N LEU A 8 -7.06 -8.86 -9.33
CA LEU A 8 -8.42 -8.61 -9.81
C LEU A 8 -8.74 -7.11 -9.85
N ASN A 9 -8.34 -6.36 -8.83
CA ASN A 9 -8.53 -4.90 -8.81
C ASN A 9 -7.73 -4.20 -9.93
N MET A 10 -6.48 -4.61 -10.16
CA MET A 10 -5.66 -4.08 -11.27
C MET A 10 -6.27 -4.43 -12.65
N ASN A 11 -6.84 -5.62 -12.79
CA ASN A 11 -7.39 -6.12 -14.05
C ASN A 11 -8.90 -5.98 -14.16
N ARG A 12 -9.56 -5.21 -13.29
CA ARG A 12 -11.03 -5.10 -13.21
C ARG A 12 -11.74 -4.69 -14.50
N LYS A 13 -11.03 -4.03 -15.43
CA LYS A 13 -11.57 -3.67 -16.76
C LYS A 13 -11.45 -4.81 -17.79
N LYS A 14 -10.53 -5.74 -17.55
CA LYS A 14 -10.17 -6.82 -18.46
C LYS A 14 -10.82 -8.14 -18.09
N VAL A 15 -10.92 -8.44 -16.80
CA VAL A 15 -11.37 -9.74 -16.29
C VAL A 15 -12.57 -9.64 -15.36
N ASN A 16 -13.33 -10.72 -15.30
CA ASN A 16 -14.38 -10.97 -14.33
C ASN A 16 -13.78 -11.53 -13.03
N GLU A 17 -14.61 -11.65 -11.98
CA GLU A 17 -14.19 -12.17 -10.67
C GLU A 17 -13.73 -13.64 -10.70
N ASP A 18 -14.11 -14.38 -11.73
CA ASP A 18 -13.68 -15.76 -11.99
C ASP A 18 -12.40 -15.85 -12.83
N GLY A 19 -11.80 -14.72 -13.23
CA GLY A 19 -10.61 -14.65 -14.08
C GLY A 19 -10.87 -14.82 -15.58
N SER A 20 -12.13 -14.95 -16.02
CA SER A 20 -12.49 -14.91 -17.44
C SER A 20 -12.42 -13.49 -18.00
N LEU A 21 -12.25 -13.33 -19.32
CA LEU A 21 -12.27 -12.01 -19.94
C LEU A 21 -13.68 -11.39 -19.90
N ARG A 22 -13.73 -10.08 -19.71
CA ARG A 22 -14.97 -9.28 -19.86
C ARG A 22 -15.34 -9.15 -21.33
N GLU A 23 -16.64 -9.20 -21.61
CA GLU A 23 -17.16 -9.05 -22.97
C GLU A 23 -16.81 -7.69 -23.58
N GLU A 24 -16.90 -6.61 -22.80
CA GLU A 24 -16.50 -5.26 -23.23
C GLU A 24 -15.03 -5.21 -23.68
N TYR A 25 -14.15 -5.91 -22.94
CA TYR A 25 -12.72 -5.97 -23.27
C TYR A 25 -12.45 -6.85 -24.49
N ILE A 26 -13.21 -7.95 -24.65
CA ILE A 26 -13.18 -8.78 -25.85
C ILE A 26 -13.54 -7.94 -27.08
N GLN A 27 -14.63 -7.16 -27.01
CA GLN A 27 -15.06 -6.30 -28.12
C GLN A 27 -14.01 -5.24 -28.47
N GLN A 28 -13.35 -4.65 -27.47
CA GLN A 28 -12.24 -3.72 -27.68
C GLN A 28 -11.06 -4.39 -28.40
N LEU A 29 -10.66 -5.59 -27.98
CA LEU A 29 -9.55 -6.30 -28.64
C LEU A 29 -9.90 -6.69 -30.09
N ILE A 30 -11.16 -7.03 -30.36
CA ILE A 30 -11.65 -7.28 -31.71
C ILE A 30 -11.61 -5.98 -32.54
N SER A 31 -12.01 -4.83 -31.98
CA SER A 31 -11.92 -3.54 -32.68
C SER A 31 -10.48 -3.12 -32.98
N ASP A 32 -9.55 -3.49 -32.10
CA ASP A 32 -8.11 -3.29 -32.26
C ASP A 32 -7.48 -4.29 -33.25
N ASN A 33 -8.31 -5.06 -33.97
CA ASN A 33 -7.92 -6.04 -34.99
C ASN A 33 -7.05 -7.18 -34.45
N MET A 34 -7.25 -7.55 -33.18
CA MET A 34 -6.57 -8.71 -32.59
C MET A 34 -7.08 -10.02 -33.23
N PRO A 35 -6.19 -10.90 -33.73
CA PRO A 35 -6.60 -12.20 -34.25
C PRO A 35 -7.28 -13.07 -33.20
N THR A 36 -8.27 -13.85 -33.59
CA THR A 36 -9.03 -14.73 -32.68
C THR A 36 -8.14 -15.71 -31.90
N GLU A 37 -7.10 -16.26 -32.54
CA GLU A 37 -6.13 -17.15 -31.87
C GLU A 37 -5.35 -16.43 -30.76
N MET A 38 -4.98 -15.17 -30.99
CA MET A 38 -4.29 -14.33 -30.00
C MET A 38 -5.23 -13.96 -28.85
N LEU A 39 -6.50 -13.74 -29.13
CA LEU A 39 -7.53 -13.48 -28.11
C LEU A 39 -7.70 -14.69 -27.18
N HIS A 40 -7.83 -15.90 -27.73
CA HIS A 40 -7.91 -17.13 -26.92
C HIS A 40 -6.64 -17.35 -26.10
N LYS A 41 -5.46 -17.15 -26.69
CA LYS A 41 -4.19 -17.23 -25.98
C LYS A 41 -4.11 -16.21 -24.83
N HIS A 42 -4.56 -14.98 -25.07
CA HIS A 42 -4.59 -13.92 -24.06
C HIS A 42 -5.55 -14.26 -22.92
N ALA A 43 -6.76 -14.74 -23.23
CA ALA A 43 -7.72 -15.22 -22.25
C ALA A 43 -7.13 -16.34 -21.38
N GLN A 44 -6.47 -17.31 -22.01
CA GLN A 44 -5.83 -18.42 -21.30
C GLN A 44 -4.71 -17.96 -20.36
N ILE A 45 -3.88 -17.00 -20.79
CA ILE A 45 -2.81 -16.44 -19.95
C ILE A 45 -3.39 -15.81 -18.68
N LEU A 46 -4.42 -14.97 -18.83
CA LEU A 46 -5.06 -14.31 -17.68
C LEU A 46 -5.76 -15.31 -16.77
N LYS A 47 -6.43 -16.32 -17.34
CA LYS A 47 -7.06 -17.39 -16.57
C LYS A 47 -6.05 -18.24 -15.79
N ASN A 48 -4.95 -18.64 -16.42
CA ASN A 48 -3.88 -19.36 -15.75
C ASN A 48 -3.29 -18.53 -14.60
N LYS A 49 -3.11 -17.22 -14.81
CA LYS A 49 -2.61 -16.35 -13.74
C LYS A 49 -3.59 -16.24 -12.57
N TYR A 50 -4.89 -16.15 -12.86
CA TYR A 50 -5.93 -16.19 -11.84
C TYR A 50 -5.86 -17.47 -11.00
N GLU A 51 -5.77 -18.63 -11.65
CA GLU A 51 -5.72 -19.93 -10.98
C GLU A 51 -4.44 -20.10 -10.14
N GLU A 52 -3.30 -19.66 -10.67
CA GLU A 52 -2.02 -19.64 -9.95
C GLU A 52 -2.13 -18.79 -8.67
N LEU A 53 -2.63 -17.54 -8.79
CA LEU A 53 -2.76 -16.64 -7.64
C LEU A 53 -3.76 -17.16 -6.62
N LYS A 54 -4.86 -17.76 -7.07
CA LYS A 54 -5.84 -18.42 -6.20
C LYS A 54 -5.19 -19.55 -5.42
N HIS A 55 -4.45 -20.42 -6.11
CA HIS A 55 -3.73 -21.53 -5.48
C HIS A 55 -2.72 -21.03 -4.44
N LEU A 56 -1.93 -20.01 -4.76
CA LEU A 56 -0.98 -19.40 -3.82
C LEU A 56 -1.69 -18.80 -2.61
N ASP A 57 -2.82 -18.11 -2.80
CA ASP A 57 -3.58 -17.54 -1.69
C ASP A 57 -4.22 -18.59 -0.77
N GLU A 58 -4.46 -19.81 -1.27
CA GLU A 58 -5.00 -20.95 -0.53
C GLU A 58 -3.90 -21.78 0.16
N THR A 59 -2.74 -21.92 -0.47
CA THR A 59 -1.65 -22.81 -0.01
C THR A 59 -0.54 -22.10 0.76
N ASP A 60 -0.25 -20.85 0.40
CA ASP A 60 0.80 -20.02 0.99
C ASP A 60 0.29 -18.56 1.11
N PRO A 61 -0.65 -18.29 2.02
CA PRO A 61 -1.27 -16.98 2.14
C PRO A 61 -0.24 -15.90 2.45
N GLU A 62 -0.31 -14.78 1.73
CA GLU A 62 0.53 -13.61 1.99
C GLU A 62 0.34 -13.13 3.45
N PRO A 63 1.43 -12.90 4.21
CA PRO A 63 1.32 -12.33 5.54
C PRO A 63 0.68 -10.95 5.46
N TRP A 64 -0.16 -10.63 6.44
CA TRP A 64 -0.86 -9.35 6.52
C TRP A 64 -0.64 -8.68 7.88
N PRO A 65 0.56 -8.10 8.11
CA PRO A 65 0.86 -7.40 9.34
C PRO A 65 -0.10 -6.23 9.55
N VAL A 66 -0.65 -6.12 10.76
CA VAL A 66 -1.58 -5.05 11.14
C VAL A 66 -0.78 -3.87 11.66
N TYR A 67 -0.90 -2.73 10.97
CA TYR A 67 -0.36 -1.45 11.43
C TYR A 67 -1.50 -0.50 11.75
N THR A 68 -1.26 0.34 12.75
CA THR A 68 -2.13 1.40 13.21
C THR A 68 -1.49 2.75 12.98
N ALA A 69 -2.27 3.83 13.00
CA ALA A 69 -1.73 5.19 12.94
C ALA A 69 -0.64 5.41 14.01
N TYR A 70 -0.83 4.83 15.21
CA TYR A 70 0.08 4.94 16.34
C TYR A 70 1.48 4.34 16.08
N ASP A 71 1.60 3.34 15.21
CA ASP A 71 2.90 2.78 14.82
C ASP A 71 3.77 3.81 14.10
N PHE A 72 3.12 4.79 13.47
CA PHE A 72 3.75 5.86 12.72
C PHE A 72 4.01 7.12 13.56
N PHE A 73 3.51 7.19 14.79
CA PHE A 73 3.76 8.33 15.67
C PHE A 73 5.25 8.42 16.02
N THR A 74 5.76 9.65 16.05
CA THR A 74 7.08 9.97 16.60
C THR A 74 7.13 9.69 18.11
N SER A 75 8.34 9.59 18.67
CA SER A 75 8.51 9.41 20.12
C SER A 75 7.87 10.56 20.92
N GLU A 76 7.91 11.78 20.41
CA GLU A 76 7.28 12.95 21.03
C GLU A 76 5.76 12.83 21.00
N GLU A 77 5.18 12.47 19.86
CA GLU A 77 3.73 12.26 19.74
C GLU A 77 3.23 11.14 20.65
N LYS A 78 4.02 10.06 20.84
CA LYS A 78 3.66 8.97 21.77
C LYS A 78 3.65 9.40 23.23
N GLN A 79 4.39 10.46 23.59
CA GLN A 79 4.34 11.07 24.92
C GLN A 79 3.15 12.01 25.10
N GLN A 80 2.62 12.58 24.00
CA GLN A 80 1.55 13.57 24.01
C GLN A 80 0.16 12.95 23.81
N PHE A 81 0.06 11.94 22.96
CA PHE A 81 -1.20 11.38 22.49
C PHE A 81 -1.37 9.90 22.85
N ASN A 82 -2.63 9.50 22.93
CA ASN A 82 -3.06 8.11 22.92
C ASN A 82 -3.19 7.59 21.48
N PRO A 83 -3.32 6.26 21.28
CA PRO A 83 -3.46 5.68 19.94
C PRO A 83 -4.68 6.17 19.14
N ASP A 84 -5.73 6.64 19.81
CA ASP A 84 -6.94 7.20 19.20
C ASP A 84 -6.82 8.70 18.84
N GLY A 85 -5.66 9.30 19.11
CA GLY A 85 -5.39 10.70 18.86
C GLY A 85 -5.88 11.65 19.96
N THR A 86 -6.43 11.15 21.07
CA THR A 86 -6.71 11.97 22.26
C THR A 86 -5.42 12.40 22.95
N LEU A 87 -5.41 13.56 23.61
CA LEU A 87 -4.27 13.95 24.44
C LEU A 87 -4.21 13.12 25.72
N ARG A 88 -2.99 12.80 26.15
CA ARG A 88 -2.74 12.17 27.45
C ARG A 88 -2.98 13.18 28.58
N ALA A 89 -3.65 12.74 29.63
CA ALA A 89 -3.97 13.60 30.77
C ALA A 89 -2.70 14.20 31.40
N GLU A 90 -1.62 13.41 31.49
CA GLU A 90 -0.34 13.88 32.05
C GLU A 90 0.27 15.02 31.23
N TYR A 91 0.17 14.95 29.90
CA TYR A 91 0.65 16.00 29.01
C TYR A 91 -0.23 17.26 29.11
N VAL A 92 -1.55 17.10 29.18
CA VAL A 92 -2.49 18.23 29.34
C VAL A 92 -2.18 19.01 30.61
N GLU A 93 -2.01 18.32 31.74
CA GLU A 93 -1.66 18.98 33.01
C GLU A 93 -0.33 19.73 32.93
N GLU A 94 0.70 19.11 32.35
CA GLU A 94 2.02 19.74 32.20
C GLU A 94 1.97 20.95 31.28
N ALA A 95 1.27 20.85 30.15
CA ALA A 95 1.11 21.92 29.17
C ALA A 95 0.39 23.14 29.77
N LEU A 96 -0.70 22.91 30.51
CA LEU A 96 -1.43 23.98 31.20
C LEU A 96 -0.55 24.67 32.24
N ARG A 97 0.25 23.92 33.02
CA ARG A 97 1.23 24.50 33.97
C ARG A 97 2.29 25.35 33.28
N LYS A 98 2.65 25.00 32.04
CA LYS A 98 3.59 25.76 31.19
C LYS A 98 2.95 26.97 30.50
N GLY A 99 1.67 27.23 30.75
CA GLY A 99 0.95 28.38 30.19
C GLY A 99 0.43 28.16 28.77
N ILE A 100 0.38 26.91 28.28
CA ILE A 100 -0.29 26.58 27.03
C ILE A 100 -1.80 26.74 27.24
N SER A 101 -2.50 27.36 26.27
CA SER A 101 -3.93 27.57 26.38
C SER A 101 -4.72 26.29 26.14
N GLU A 102 -5.84 26.14 26.85
CA GLU A 102 -6.76 25.01 26.69
C GLU A 102 -7.27 24.90 25.25
N ASN A 103 -7.68 26.02 24.63
CA ASN A 103 -8.08 26.05 23.22
C ASN A 103 -7.00 25.53 22.26
N TRP A 104 -5.72 25.73 22.57
CA TRP A 104 -4.63 25.19 21.75
C TRP A 104 -4.51 23.67 21.90
N LEU A 105 -4.68 23.15 23.12
CA LEU A 105 -4.70 21.72 23.39
C LEU A 105 -5.89 21.04 22.72
N GLU A 106 -7.07 21.65 22.76
CA GLU A 106 -8.27 21.15 22.05
C GLU A 106 -8.04 21.09 20.53
N GLU A 107 -7.50 22.15 19.93
CA GLU A 107 -7.22 22.16 18.49
C GLU A 107 -6.13 21.15 18.11
N MET A 108 -5.12 20.97 18.97
CA MET A 108 -4.07 19.97 18.80
C MET A 108 -4.66 18.55 18.81
N GLU A 109 -5.51 18.24 19.79
CA GLU A 109 -6.23 16.96 19.88
C GLU A 109 -7.12 16.74 18.65
N ARG A 110 -7.90 17.75 18.26
CA ARG A 110 -8.78 17.68 17.09
C ARG A 110 -8.01 17.33 15.82
N ARG A 111 -6.86 17.98 15.59
CA ARG A 111 -6.00 17.70 14.42
C ARG A 111 -5.47 16.28 14.45
N LYS A 112 -5.02 15.80 15.61
CA LYS A 112 -4.47 14.44 15.72
C LYS A 112 -5.55 13.37 15.52
N LYS A 113 -6.76 13.57 16.05
CA LYS A 113 -7.91 12.67 15.76
C LYS A 113 -8.20 12.59 14.26
N ILE A 114 -8.23 13.74 13.57
CA ILE A 114 -8.42 13.79 12.11
C ILE A 114 -7.33 13.00 11.38
N GLU A 115 -6.08 13.09 11.84
CA GLU A 115 -4.96 12.32 11.27
C GLU A 115 -5.15 10.80 11.44
N VAL A 116 -5.54 10.36 12.64
CA VAL A 116 -5.82 8.94 12.93
C VAL A 116 -7.00 8.45 12.08
N ASP A 117 -8.08 9.21 12.00
CA ASP A 117 -9.26 8.87 11.19
C ASP A 117 -8.92 8.80 9.70
N ASN A 118 -8.14 9.76 9.20
CA ASN A 118 -7.68 9.76 7.81
C ASN A 118 -6.81 8.53 7.51
N TYR A 119 -5.87 8.18 8.40
CA TYR A 119 -5.07 6.97 8.25
C TYR A 119 -5.96 5.72 8.16
N ASN A 120 -6.92 5.59 9.07
CA ASN A 120 -7.84 4.44 9.11
C ASN A 120 -8.68 4.36 7.82
N ALA A 121 -9.21 5.48 7.34
CA ALA A 121 -9.99 5.55 6.10
C ALA A 121 -9.16 5.15 4.88
N VAL A 122 -7.92 5.67 4.77
CA VAL A 122 -7.01 5.34 3.66
C VAL A 122 -6.59 3.87 3.71
N SER A 123 -6.26 3.37 4.90
CA SER A 123 -5.89 1.97 5.13
C SER A 123 -7.01 1.02 4.73
N ALA A 124 -8.26 1.32 5.13
CA ALA A 124 -9.43 0.53 4.75
C ALA A 124 -9.63 0.49 3.22
N LYS A 125 -9.50 1.64 2.55
CA LYS A 125 -9.60 1.74 1.09
C LYS A 125 -8.54 0.91 0.36
N HIS A 126 -7.30 0.87 0.86
CA HIS A 126 -6.25 0.03 0.28
C HIS A 126 -6.48 -1.45 0.57
N ALA A 127 -6.99 -1.81 1.75
CA ALA A 127 -7.34 -3.19 2.07
C ALA A 127 -8.47 -3.74 1.16
N GLU A 128 -9.42 -2.90 0.74
CA GLU A 128 -10.40 -3.25 -0.30
C GLU A 128 -9.73 -3.58 -1.63
N GLN A 129 -8.58 -2.99 -1.91
CA GLN A 129 -7.78 -3.25 -3.10
C GLN A 129 -6.83 -4.45 -2.95
N GLY A 130 -6.76 -5.06 -1.76
CA GLY A 130 -5.76 -6.11 -1.47
C GLY A 130 -4.35 -5.56 -1.25
N ILE A 131 -4.23 -4.29 -0.88
CA ILE A 131 -2.99 -3.59 -0.58
C ILE A 131 -2.89 -3.31 0.92
N ASN A 132 -1.75 -3.62 1.54
CA ASN A 132 -1.48 -3.34 2.94
C ASN A 132 -0.81 -1.96 3.08
N PHE A 133 -1.62 -0.91 3.18
CA PHE A 133 -1.13 0.48 3.25
C PHE A 133 -0.14 0.71 4.40
N GLY A 134 -0.38 0.09 5.55
CA GLY A 134 0.52 0.22 6.70
C GLY A 134 1.88 -0.40 6.44
N GLU A 135 1.91 -1.55 5.76
CA GLU A 135 3.16 -2.17 5.36
C GLU A 135 3.91 -1.34 4.32
N GLU A 136 3.22 -0.77 3.32
CA GLU A 136 3.82 0.16 2.36
C GLU A 136 4.47 1.36 3.07
N GLN A 137 3.74 2.01 3.98
CA GLN A 137 4.26 3.12 4.79
C GLN A 137 5.47 2.73 5.65
N MET A 138 5.45 1.52 6.22
CA MET A 138 6.58 1.02 7.01
C MET A 138 7.80 0.74 6.13
N GLN A 139 7.61 0.14 4.95
CA GLN A 139 8.68 -0.09 3.99
C GLN A 139 9.27 1.22 3.48
N GLU A 140 8.45 2.24 3.21
CA GLU A 140 8.91 3.59 2.84
C GLU A 140 9.75 4.24 3.94
N ARG A 141 9.35 4.10 5.21
CA ARG A 141 10.14 4.58 6.36
C ARG A 141 11.46 3.85 6.50
N ILE A 142 11.45 2.53 6.35
CA ILE A 142 12.67 1.73 6.36
C ILE A 142 13.56 2.16 5.19
N ALA A 143 13.02 2.29 3.99
CA ALA A 143 13.76 2.68 2.78
C ALA A 143 14.35 4.09 2.88
N SER A 144 13.62 5.05 3.42
CA SER A 144 14.11 6.42 3.65
C SER A 144 15.18 6.48 4.75
N SER A 145 15.14 5.58 5.73
CA SER A 145 16.19 5.44 6.76
C SER A 145 17.46 4.73 6.28
N ARG A 146 17.47 4.12 5.08
CA ARG A 146 18.60 3.33 4.58
C ARG A 146 19.75 4.20 4.06
N THR A 147 20.96 3.73 4.38
CA THR A 147 22.21 4.22 3.77
C THR A 147 22.32 3.79 2.30
N TYR A 148 23.19 4.45 1.52
CA TYR A 148 23.38 4.19 0.08
C TYR A 148 23.59 2.71 -0.27
N GLY A 149 24.43 1.97 0.48
CA GLY A 149 24.66 0.54 0.24
C GLY A 149 23.47 -0.37 0.55
N GLN A 150 22.56 0.04 1.43
CA GLN A 150 21.33 -0.70 1.72
C GLN A 150 20.23 -0.41 0.68
N ARG A 151 20.25 0.77 0.04
CA ARG A 151 19.40 1.09 -1.12
C ARG A 151 19.73 0.20 -2.33
N LEU A 152 21.01 -0.03 -2.60
CA LEU A 152 21.46 -0.93 -3.69
C LEU A 152 20.99 -2.39 -3.50
N LYS A 153 20.91 -2.89 -2.26
CA LYS A 153 20.42 -4.25 -1.98
C LYS A 153 18.90 -4.38 -2.18
N GLN A 154 18.14 -3.33 -1.87
CA GLN A 154 16.70 -3.32 -2.10
C GLN A 154 16.38 -3.27 -3.58
N MET A 155 17.13 -2.46 -4.34
CA MET A 155 17.02 -2.40 -5.80
C MET A 155 17.18 -3.78 -6.45
N ALA A 156 18.09 -4.62 -5.96
CA ALA A 156 18.23 -5.99 -6.44
C ALA A 156 16.98 -6.86 -6.16
N ILE A 157 16.23 -6.55 -5.10
CA ILE A 157 14.95 -7.20 -4.77
C ILE A 157 13.82 -6.63 -5.62
N ASP A 158 13.76 -5.32 -5.82
CA ASP A 158 12.72 -4.63 -6.59
C ASP A 158 12.82 -4.98 -8.09
N LEU A 159 14.03 -5.04 -8.64
CA LEU A 159 14.30 -5.56 -10.00
C LEU A 159 13.90 -7.03 -10.12
N ARG A 160 14.08 -7.84 -9.06
CA ARG A 160 13.63 -9.23 -9.03
C ARG A 160 12.10 -9.34 -8.99
N ASN A 161 11.41 -8.31 -8.49
CA ASN A 161 9.96 -8.21 -8.44
C ASN A 161 9.36 -7.56 -9.71
N PHE A 162 10.18 -7.27 -10.73
CA PHE A 162 9.78 -6.67 -12.02
C PHE A 162 9.17 -5.27 -11.91
N GLU A 163 9.59 -4.48 -10.92
CA GLU A 163 9.26 -3.05 -10.91
C GLU A 163 9.97 -2.33 -12.08
N ASP A 164 9.30 -1.33 -12.65
CA ASP A 164 9.83 -0.59 -13.81
C ASP A 164 11.06 0.22 -13.39
N VAL A 165 12.15 0.09 -14.15
CA VAL A 165 13.44 0.70 -13.82
C VAL A 165 13.31 2.23 -13.77
N ASP A 166 12.44 2.80 -14.60
CA ASP A 166 12.17 4.24 -14.65
C ASP A 166 11.28 4.73 -13.48
N SER A 167 10.69 3.81 -12.71
CA SER A 167 9.94 4.11 -11.48
C SER A 167 10.81 4.08 -10.23
N LEU A 168 12.06 3.61 -10.34
CA LEU A 168 13.00 3.56 -9.22
C LEU A 168 13.58 4.96 -8.94
N PRO A 169 13.79 5.33 -7.66
CA PRO A 169 13.96 6.73 -7.28
C PRO A 169 15.36 7.32 -7.53
N PHE A 170 16.22 6.77 -8.40
CA PHE A 170 17.58 7.30 -8.57
C PHE A 170 18.15 7.46 -9.99
N ASP A 171 19.00 8.49 -10.03
CA ASP A 171 19.62 9.23 -11.15
C ASP A 171 20.39 8.37 -12.16
N LYS A 172 20.33 8.78 -13.44
CA LYS A 172 20.91 8.05 -14.59
C LYS A 172 22.43 7.87 -14.48
N ASP A 173 23.09 8.68 -13.65
CA ASP A 173 24.55 8.75 -13.51
C ASP A 173 25.09 7.84 -12.38
N THR A 174 24.27 6.96 -11.80
CA THR A 174 24.74 5.98 -10.81
C THR A 174 25.63 4.92 -11.51
N PRO A 175 26.94 4.81 -11.20
CA PRO A 175 27.81 3.88 -11.90
C PRO A 175 27.49 2.43 -11.53
N TYR A 176 27.18 1.62 -12.54
CA TYR A 176 27.09 0.17 -12.43
C TYR A 176 28.50 -0.43 -12.33
N TRP A 177 28.75 -1.30 -11.36
CA TRP A 177 29.96 -2.11 -11.21
C TRP A 177 29.63 -3.59 -11.39
#